data_AF-A0A3G6MKF7-F1
#
_entry.id   AF-A0A3G6MKF7-F1
#
_cell.length_a   1.000
_cell.length_b   1.000
_cell.length_c   1.000
_cell.angle_alpha   90.00
_cell.angle_beta   90.00
_cell.angle_gamma   90.00
#
_symmetry.space_group_name_H-M   'P 1'
#
loop_
_entity.id
_entity.type
_entity.pdbx_description
1 polymer ?
#
loop_
_entity_poly.entity_id
_entity_poly.type
_entity_poly.pdbx_seq_one_letter_code
_entity_poly.pdbx_strand_id
1 'polypeptide(L)'
;MGRYMNVMLKKQNRNDIFILMLNEELKNEYGANTATKFNPWCELQQEANFMNKDREGKKQCPGLKRPVTPEHLSKNFFWFRNGFFSIKLSGGTTADEGKDAVAVCKWIIKTNSKYIDSEQSDNYDMVTVAEYLNSAFEEAGYNLDELWKM
;
A
#
# COMPACT_ATOMS: atom_id res chain seq x y z
N MET A 1 13.93 -9.75 -10.70
CA MET A 1 13.67 -8.52 -9.91
C MET A 1 12.16 -8.34 -9.88
N GLY A 2 11.55 -8.11 -8.71
CA GLY A 2 10.08 -8.06 -8.60
C GLY A 2 9.49 -6.75 -9.15
N ARG A 3 8.33 -6.84 -9.80
CA ARG A 3 7.46 -5.71 -10.18
C ARG A 3 6.58 -5.32 -8.98
N TYR A 4 6.41 -4.02 -8.77
CA TYR A 4 5.61 -3.45 -7.68
C TYR A 4 4.62 -2.44 -8.24
N MET A 5 3.39 -2.49 -7.75
CA MET A 5 2.46 -1.36 -7.84
C MET A 5 2.85 -0.36 -6.77
N ASN A 6 3.18 0.85 -7.18
CA ASN A 6 3.59 1.94 -6.30
C ASN A 6 2.64 3.10 -6.51
N VAL A 7 1.95 3.55 -5.46
CA VAL A 7 1.04 4.68 -5.54
C VAL A 7 1.39 5.69 -4.46
N MET A 8 1.65 6.91 -4.90
CA MET A 8 1.97 8.03 -4.03
C MET A 8 0.85 9.04 -4.05
N LEU A 9 0.33 9.44 -2.89
CA LEU A 9 -0.64 10.54 -2.80
C LEU A 9 0.04 11.88 -3.10
N LYS A 10 -0.70 12.86 -3.62
CA LYS A 10 -0.23 14.25 -3.72
C LYS A 10 0.03 14.82 -2.32
N LYS A 11 1.02 15.72 -2.19
CA LYS A 11 1.47 16.25 -0.89
C LYS A 11 0.32 16.77 -0.01
N GLN A 12 -0.64 17.50 -0.58
CA GLN A 12 -1.80 18.04 0.15
C GLN A 12 -2.78 16.97 0.68
N ASN A 13 -2.71 15.74 0.16
CA ASN A 13 -3.54 14.63 0.55
C ASN A 13 -2.84 13.64 1.50
N ARG A 14 -1.61 13.94 1.96
CA ARG A 14 -0.85 13.04 2.85
C ARG A 14 -1.11 13.24 4.35
N ASN A 15 -2.22 13.87 4.71
CA ASN A 15 -2.59 14.03 6.12
C ASN A 15 -3.30 12.78 6.66
N ASP A 16 -3.18 12.54 7.96
CA ASP A 16 -3.68 11.30 8.59
C ASP A 16 -5.18 11.13 8.45
N ILE A 17 -5.96 12.20 8.58
CA ILE A 17 -7.42 12.13 8.48
C ILE A 17 -7.80 11.61 7.09
N PHE A 18 -7.23 12.20 6.03
CA PHE A 18 -7.50 11.76 4.67
C PHE A 18 -7.06 10.32 4.43
N ILE A 19 -5.84 9.95 4.85
CA ILE A 19 -5.30 8.61 4.63
C ILE A 19 -6.12 7.55 5.37
N LEU A 20 -6.51 7.81 6.62
CA LEU A 20 -7.33 6.89 7.40
C LEU A 20 -8.72 6.72 6.77
N MET A 21 -9.36 7.81 6.33
CA MET A 21 -10.63 7.74 5.60
C MET A 21 -10.49 6.97 4.29
N LEU A 22 -9.41 7.21 3.53
CA LEU A 22 -9.13 6.48 2.30
C LEU A 22 -8.94 4.98 2.54
N ASN A 23 -8.18 4.60 3.57
CA ASN A 23 -7.97 3.18 3.89
C ASN A 23 -9.29 2.48 4.28
N GLU A 24 -10.17 3.18 4.99
CA GLU A 24 -11.53 2.69 5.28
C GLU A 24 -12.40 2.62 4.02
N GLU A 25 -12.33 3.61 3.14
CA GLU A 25 -13.04 3.62 1.85
C GLU A 25 -12.61 2.43 0.99
N LEU A 26 -11.29 2.19 0.86
CA LEU A 26 -10.74 1.06 0.10
C LEU A 26 -11.25 -0.29 0.62
N LYS A 27 -11.36 -0.44 1.94
CA LYS A 27 -11.88 -1.65 2.57
C LYS A 27 -13.38 -1.82 2.34
N ASN A 28 -14.16 -0.78 2.63
CA ASN A 28 -15.61 -0.88 2.73
C ASN A 28 -16.31 -0.74 1.37
N GLU A 29 -15.74 0.03 0.44
CA GLU A 29 -16.34 0.31 -0.87
C GLU A 29 -15.67 -0.46 -2.01
N TYR A 30 -14.36 -0.73 -1.92
CA TYR A 30 -13.61 -1.35 -3.02
C TYR A 30 -13.15 -2.80 -2.72
N GLY A 31 -13.46 -3.33 -1.54
CA GLY A 31 -13.20 -4.72 -1.17
C GLY A 31 -11.74 -5.03 -0.84
N ALA A 32 -10.96 -4.03 -0.41
CA ALA A 32 -9.60 -4.26 0.07
C ALA A 32 -9.59 -5.19 1.30
N ASN A 33 -8.59 -6.07 1.37
CA ASN A 33 -8.34 -6.93 2.53
C ASN A 33 -7.61 -6.17 3.65
N THR A 34 -6.87 -5.11 3.28
CA THR A 34 -6.09 -4.18 4.12
C THR A 34 -4.90 -4.79 4.86
N ALA A 35 -4.27 -5.80 4.25
CA ALA A 35 -2.93 -6.22 4.63
C ALA A 35 -1.89 -5.16 4.21
N THR A 36 -2.10 -4.55 3.04
CA THR A 36 -1.32 -3.41 2.53
C THR A 36 -2.21 -2.17 2.43
N LYS A 37 -1.71 -1.01 2.83
CA LYS A 37 -2.49 0.25 2.89
C LYS A 37 -1.60 1.47 2.68
N PHE A 38 -2.23 2.63 2.47
CA PHE A 38 -1.50 3.89 2.47
C PHE A 38 -1.04 4.21 3.89
N ASN A 39 0.23 4.59 4.08
CA ASN A 39 0.77 4.83 5.42
C ASN A 39 0.36 6.20 6.01
N PRO A 40 -0.46 6.27 7.06
CA PRO A 40 -0.64 7.51 7.82
C PRO A 40 0.57 7.74 8.73
N TRP A 41 0.81 9.00 9.10
CA TRP A 41 1.89 9.38 10.01
C TRP A 41 1.74 8.76 11.40
N CYS A 42 0.50 8.67 11.90
CA CYS A 42 0.21 8.03 13.18
C CYS A 42 0.67 6.57 13.26
N GLU A 43 0.62 5.81 12.16
CA GLU A 43 1.12 4.42 12.13
C GLU A 43 2.64 4.38 12.08
N LEU A 44 3.28 5.29 11.34
CA LEU A 44 4.75 5.43 11.39
C LEU A 44 5.24 5.79 12.80
N GLN A 45 4.44 6.57 13.54
CA GLN A 45 4.70 6.89 14.93
C GLN A 45 4.56 5.67 15.85
N GLN A 46 3.60 4.78 15.59
CA GLN A 46 3.47 3.52 16.31
C GLN A 46 4.66 2.61 16.03
N GLU A 47 5.08 2.48 14.77
CA GLU A 47 6.25 1.69 14.38
C GLU A 47 7.54 2.23 15.01
N ALA A 48 7.76 3.54 14.94
CA ALA A 48 8.91 4.18 15.59
C ALA A 48 8.88 3.96 17.13
N ASN A 49 7.70 4.01 17.76
CA ASN A 49 7.56 3.70 19.18
C ASN A 49 7.92 2.25 19.50
N PHE A 50 7.45 1.31 18.68
CA PHE A 50 7.76 -0.12 18.81
C PHE A 50 9.27 -0.37 18.71
N MET A 51 9.92 0.13 17.65
CA MET A 51 11.37 -0.04 17.43
C MET A 51 12.25 0.58 18.53
N ASN A 52 11.75 1.59 19.23
CA ASN A 52 12.47 2.25 20.32
C ASN A 52 12.24 1.61 21.69
N LYS A 53 11.01 1.18 21.98
CA LYS A 53 10.59 0.82 23.34
C LYS A 53 10.46 -0.70 23.54
N ASP A 54 9.99 -1.42 22.53
CA ASP A 54 9.73 -2.85 22.60
C ASP A 54 11.01 -3.70 22.48
N ARG A 55 11.04 -4.85 23.14
CA ARG A 55 12.21 -5.75 23.12
C ARG A 55 12.42 -6.38 21.75
N GLU A 56 11.36 -6.82 21.08
CA GLU A 56 11.42 -7.39 19.73
C GLU A 56 11.59 -6.30 18.68
N GLY A 57 10.95 -5.14 18.85
CA GLY A 57 11.17 -3.97 18.00
C GLY A 57 12.64 -3.53 17.96
N LYS A 58 13.36 -3.62 19.09
CA LYS A 58 14.81 -3.35 19.13
C LYS A 58 15.65 -4.31 18.29
N LYS A 59 15.15 -5.52 17.99
CA LYS A 59 15.85 -6.53 17.19
C LYS A 59 15.62 -6.41 15.69
N GLN A 60 14.53 -5.77 15.25
CA GLN A 60 14.21 -5.67 13.82
C GLN A 60 15.28 -4.92 13.01
N CYS A 61 15.93 -3.92 13.61
CA CYS A 61 17.03 -3.16 12.99
C CYS A 61 18.09 -2.82 14.04
N PRO A 62 18.97 -3.79 14.42
CA PRO A 62 19.87 -3.62 15.55
C PRO A 62 20.92 -2.52 15.33
N GLY A 63 21.30 -2.27 14.06
CA GLY A 63 22.26 -1.22 13.68
C GLY A 63 21.69 0.19 13.55
N LEU A 64 20.38 0.39 13.76
CA LEU A 64 19.76 1.71 13.56
C LEU A 64 20.04 2.63 14.75
N LYS A 65 20.45 3.88 14.49
CA LYS A 65 20.68 4.88 15.53
C LYS A 65 19.34 5.29 16.16
N ARG A 66 19.26 5.20 17.49
CA ARG A 66 18.07 5.55 18.28
C ARG A 66 18.17 6.98 18.84
N PRO A 67 17.04 7.68 19.07
CA PRO A 67 15.67 7.24 18.81
C PRO A 67 15.34 7.20 17.31
N VAL A 68 14.62 6.17 16.89
CA VAL A 68 13.99 6.10 15.57
C VAL A 68 12.83 7.09 15.55
N THR A 69 12.71 7.90 14.50
CA THR A 69 11.58 8.83 14.33
C THR A 69 10.77 8.47 13.08
N PRO A 70 9.49 8.87 12.98
CA PRO A 70 8.70 8.69 11.77
C PRO A 70 9.37 9.25 10.51
N GLU A 71 10.03 10.40 10.62
CA GLU A 71 10.76 11.03 9.51
C GLU A 71 11.93 10.15 9.06
N HIS A 72 12.64 9.53 10.00
CA HIS A 72 13.71 8.60 9.68
C HIS A 72 13.15 7.37 8.93
N LEU A 73 12.04 6.81 9.40
CA LEU A 73 11.40 5.67 8.73
C LEU A 73 10.96 6.03 7.31
N SER A 74 10.20 7.11 7.18
CA SER A 74 9.67 7.61 5.91
C SER A 74 10.77 7.95 4.89
N LYS A 75 11.89 8.51 5.35
CA LYS A 75 13.01 8.88 4.46
C LYS A 75 13.82 7.67 3.98
N ASN A 76 14.06 6.68 4.85
CA ASN A 76 15.03 5.61 4.57
C ASN A 76 14.39 4.32 4.08
N PHE A 77 13.10 4.09 4.36
CA PHE A 77 12.38 2.89 3.95
C PHE A 77 11.20 3.28 3.08
N PHE A 78 11.23 2.86 1.82
CA PHE A 78 10.20 3.26 0.86
C PHE A 78 8.80 2.80 1.29
N TRP A 79 8.68 1.61 1.89
CA TRP A 79 7.43 1.06 2.41
C TRP A 79 6.89 1.81 3.65
N PHE A 80 7.67 2.68 4.27
CA PHE A 80 7.23 3.55 5.38
C PHE A 80 7.03 5.01 4.95
N ARG A 81 7.04 5.31 3.65
CA ARG A 81 6.74 6.65 3.18
C ARG A 81 5.29 7.00 3.49
N ASN A 82 5.08 8.15 4.13
CA ASN A 82 3.75 8.66 4.42
C ASN A 82 2.96 8.92 3.13
N GLY A 83 1.71 8.45 3.09
CA GLY A 83 0.84 8.53 1.91
C GLY A 83 1.29 7.67 0.73
N PHE A 84 2.16 6.69 0.97
CA PHE A 84 2.59 5.73 -0.04
C PHE A 84 1.92 4.38 0.17
N PHE A 85 1.53 3.76 -0.93
CA PHE A 85 1.07 2.38 -1.02
C PHE A 85 2.03 1.62 -1.96
N SER A 86 2.47 0.44 -1.54
CA SER A 86 3.33 -0.40 -2.36
C SER A 86 3.02 -1.87 -2.13
N ILE A 87 2.75 -2.59 -3.20
CA ILE A 87 2.55 -4.03 -3.18
C ILE A 87 3.31 -4.70 -4.31
N LYS A 88 3.90 -5.85 -4.02
CA LYS A 88 4.56 -6.66 -5.05
C LYS A 88 3.48 -7.25 -5.94
N LEU A 89 3.64 -7.14 -7.26
CA LEU A 89 2.73 -7.73 -8.24
C LEU A 89 3.27 -9.07 -8.76
N SER A 90 4.58 -9.20 -8.94
CA SER A 90 5.18 -10.40 -9.54
C SER A 90 5.85 -11.32 -8.52
N GLY A 91 5.76 -12.63 -8.73
CA GLY A 91 6.56 -13.62 -8.03
C GLY A 91 6.10 -13.88 -6.59
N GLY A 92 4.85 -14.32 -6.45
CA GLY A 92 4.31 -14.89 -5.21
C GLY A 92 3.30 -14.02 -4.46
N THR A 93 2.70 -13.01 -5.09
CA THR A 93 1.58 -12.28 -4.48
C THR A 93 0.40 -13.22 -4.32
N THR A 94 -0.15 -13.31 -3.11
CA THR A 94 -1.35 -14.10 -2.86
C THR A 94 -2.59 -13.38 -3.40
N ALA A 95 -3.67 -14.13 -3.69
CA ALA A 95 -4.93 -13.52 -4.12
C ALA A 95 -5.47 -12.50 -3.11
N ASP A 96 -5.26 -12.72 -1.81
CA ASP A 96 -5.70 -11.82 -0.75
C ASP A 96 -4.91 -10.51 -0.70
N GLU A 97 -3.60 -10.56 -0.98
CA GLU A 97 -2.77 -9.37 -1.19
C GLU A 97 -3.17 -8.66 -2.49
N GLY A 98 -3.48 -9.42 -3.55
CA GLY A 98 -3.92 -8.88 -4.83
C GLY A 98 -5.21 -8.04 -4.75
N LYS A 99 -6.10 -8.33 -3.80
CA LYS A 99 -7.34 -7.55 -3.58
C LYS A 99 -7.05 -6.09 -3.23
N ASP A 100 -5.99 -5.82 -2.46
CA ASP A 100 -5.60 -4.45 -2.11
C ASP A 100 -5.13 -3.68 -3.36
N ALA A 101 -4.39 -4.33 -4.27
CA ALA A 101 -3.97 -3.74 -5.54
C ALA A 101 -5.17 -3.40 -6.44
N VAL A 102 -6.11 -4.33 -6.57
CA VAL A 102 -7.33 -4.15 -7.37
C VAL A 102 -8.19 -3.02 -6.80
N ALA A 103 -8.39 -2.98 -5.48
CA ALA A 103 -9.16 -1.93 -4.81
C ALA A 103 -8.56 -0.54 -5.07
N VAL A 104 -7.23 -0.39 -4.91
CA VAL A 104 -6.55 0.88 -5.20
C VAL A 104 -6.66 1.25 -6.68
N CYS A 105 -6.52 0.30 -7.60
CA CYS A 105 -6.68 0.54 -9.03
C CYS A 105 -8.07 1.09 -9.36
N LYS A 106 -9.15 0.47 -8.85
CA LYS A 106 -10.53 0.94 -9.02
C LYS A 106 -10.74 2.34 -8.47
N TRP A 107 -10.22 2.61 -7.27
CA TRP A 107 -10.32 3.94 -6.65
C TRP A 107 -9.61 5.02 -7.50
N ILE A 108 -8.44 4.72 -8.06
CA ILE A 108 -7.72 5.62 -8.96
C ILE A 108 -8.55 5.91 -10.23
N ILE A 109 -9.14 4.88 -10.84
CA ILE A 109 -10.02 5.02 -12.00
C ILE A 109 -11.23 5.89 -11.66
N LYS A 110 -11.92 5.58 -10.56
CA LYS A 110 -13.12 6.29 -10.09
C LYS A 110 -12.86 7.77 -9.83
N THR A 111 -11.70 8.08 -9.27
CA THR A 111 -11.29 9.46 -8.96
C THR A 111 -10.58 10.16 -10.12
N ASN A 112 -10.43 9.49 -11.27
CA ASN A 112 -9.65 9.97 -12.41
C ASN A 112 -8.24 10.44 -11.99
N SER A 113 -7.56 9.65 -11.16
CA SER A 113 -6.22 9.93 -10.61
C SER A 113 -6.09 11.28 -9.88
N LYS A 114 -7.19 11.88 -9.42
CA LYS A 114 -7.21 13.23 -8.85
C LYS A 114 -6.25 13.40 -7.66
N TYR A 115 -6.14 12.38 -6.82
CA TYR A 115 -5.44 12.43 -5.53
C TYR A 115 -4.01 11.89 -5.56
N ILE A 116 -3.59 11.25 -6.66
CA ILE A 116 -2.27 10.61 -6.76
C ILE A 116 -1.27 11.49 -7.50
N ASP A 117 -0.01 11.33 -7.14
CA ASP A 117 1.15 11.91 -7.81
C ASP A 117 1.63 10.91 -8.88
N SER A 118 1.19 11.12 -10.12
CA SER A 118 1.46 10.19 -11.23
C SER A 118 2.93 10.12 -11.61
N GLU A 119 3.74 11.13 -11.30
CA GLU A 119 5.19 11.08 -11.58
C GLU A 119 5.94 10.19 -10.58
N GLN A 120 5.36 9.98 -9.40
CA GLN A 120 5.91 9.12 -8.34
C GLN A 120 5.15 7.80 -8.18
N SER A 121 4.19 7.52 -9.07
CA SER A 121 3.37 6.32 -9.06
C SER A 121 3.64 5.50 -10.31
N ASP A 122 3.57 4.18 -10.20
CA ASP A 122 3.86 3.25 -11.30
C ASP A 122 3.07 1.93 -11.14
N ASN A 123 2.80 1.27 -12.26
CA ASN A 123 2.12 -0.04 -12.36
C ASN A 123 0.75 -0.09 -11.62
N TYR A 124 -0.04 0.98 -11.70
CA TYR A 124 -1.35 1.09 -11.05
C TYR A 124 -2.54 1.04 -12.01
N ASP A 125 -2.29 0.91 -13.32
CA ASP A 125 -3.35 0.78 -14.32
C ASP A 125 -3.90 -0.65 -14.37
N MET A 126 -5.14 -0.77 -14.84
CA MET A 126 -5.87 -2.04 -14.88
C MET A 126 -5.15 -3.11 -15.71
N VAL A 127 -4.53 -2.74 -16.83
CA VAL A 127 -3.88 -3.70 -17.73
C VAL A 127 -2.68 -4.32 -17.02
N THR A 128 -1.83 -3.50 -16.42
CA THR A 128 -0.67 -3.97 -15.66
C THR A 128 -1.10 -4.82 -14.46
N VAL A 129 -2.06 -4.35 -13.65
CA VAL A 129 -2.50 -5.11 -12.45
C VAL A 129 -3.10 -6.46 -12.84
N ALA A 130 -3.92 -6.51 -13.90
CA ALA A 130 -4.51 -7.76 -14.40
C ALA A 130 -3.44 -8.72 -14.93
N GLU A 131 -2.46 -8.25 -15.71
CA GLU A 131 -1.38 -9.07 -16.27
C GLU A 131 -0.69 -9.91 -15.18
N TYR A 132 -0.37 -9.29 -14.04
CA TYR A 132 0.38 -9.97 -12.99
C TYR A 132 -0.49 -10.79 -12.03
N LEU A 133 -1.71 -10.35 -11.75
CA LEU A 133 -2.57 -11.00 -10.77
C LEU A 133 -3.48 -12.08 -11.36
N ASN A 134 -3.64 -12.14 -12.68
CA ASN A 134 -4.49 -13.14 -13.35
C ASN A 134 -4.18 -14.58 -12.91
N SER A 135 -2.92 -14.98 -13.02
CA SER A 135 -2.48 -16.32 -12.60
C SER A 135 -2.75 -16.61 -11.11
N ALA A 136 -2.46 -15.65 -10.22
CA ALA A 136 -2.62 -15.83 -8.77
C ALA A 136 -4.10 -15.97 -8.36
N PHE A 137 -5.00 -15.25 -9.01
CA PHE A 137 -6.44 -15.35 -8.75
C PHE A 137 -7.05 -16.60 -9.41
N GLU A 138 -6.63 -16.98 -10.62
CA GLU A 138 -7.04 -18.22 -11.27
C GLU A 138 -6.67 -19.45 -10.42
N GLU A 139 -5.44 -19.52 -9.91
CA GLU A 139 -4.98 -20.60 -9.04
C GLU A 139 -5.76 -20.67 -7.71
N ALA A 140 -6.21 -19.54 -7.20
CA ALA A 140 -7.04 -19.45 -5.99
C ALA A 140 -8.54 -19.66 -6.26
N GLY A 141 -8.96 -19.84 -7.52
CA GLY A 141 -10.36 -20.06 -7.91
C GLY A 141 -11.23 -18.80 -7.91
N TYR A 142 -10.64 -17.60 -7.99
CA TYR A 142 -11.39 -16.35 -8.07
C TYR A 142 -11.73 -15.95 -9.51
N ASN A 143 -12.92 -15.39 -9.72
CA ASN A 143 -13.30 -14.79 -10.99
C ASN A 143 -12.85 -13.32 -11.03
N LEU A 144 -11.78 -13.03 -11.76
CA LEU A 144 -11.24 -11.67 -11.90
C LEU A 144 -12.23 -10.68 -12.50
N ASP A 145 -13.03 -11.10 -13.47
CA ASP A 145 -14.02 -10.22 -14.09
C ASP A 145 -15.08 -9.78 -13.07
N GLU A 146 -15.40 -10.62 -12.09
CA GLU A 146 -16.28 -10.24 -10.99
C GLU A 146 -15.58 -9.33 -10.00
N LEU A 147 -14.31 -9.60 -9.68
CA LEU A 147 -13.52 -8.72 -8.83
C LEU A 147 -13.36 -7.32 -9.42
N TRP A 148 -13.39 -7.12 -10.74
CA TRP A 148 -13.40 -5.78 -11.34
C TRP A 148 -14.78 -5.10 -11.39
N LYS A 149 -15.88 -5.86 -11.26
CA LYS A 149 -17.27 -5.37 -11.35
C LYS A 149 -17.88 -4.95 -10.02
N MET A 150 -17.38 -5.48 -8.90
CA MET A 150 -17.76 -5.04 -7.55
C MET A 150 -17.33 -3.59 -7.30
#